data_AF-A0A165FFD5-F1
#
_entry.id   AF-A0A165FFD5-F1
#
_cell.length_a   1.000
_cell.length_b   1.000
_cell.length_c   1.000
_cell.angle_alpha   90.00
_cell.angle_beta   90.00
_cell.angle_gamma   90.00
#
_symmetry.space_group_name_H-M   'P 1'
#
loop_
_entity.id
_entity.type
_entity.pdbx_description
1 polymer ?
#
loop_
_entity_poly.entity_id
_entity_poly.type
_entity_poly.pdbx_seq_one_letter_code
_entity_poly.pdbx_strand_id
1 'polypeptide(L)'
;MRPFFSPSAQRTFFDRHVPPSSLLAEIAKITSAPLELMFDAVPFPQAQQEAYDILAPGGTLLLVLQLKIEVKSDERKHAVKVFASGYVREENRVIASSLFKVLSGLLEEGAMK
;
A
#
# COMPACT_ATOMS: atom_id res chain seq x y z
N MET A 1 23.86 -7.70 4.29
CA MET A 1 22.62 -6.91 4.41
C MET A 1 21.46 -7.89 4.43
N ARG A 2 20.72 -8.04 5.54
CA ARG A 2 19.57 -8.97 5.62
C ARG A 2 18.26 -8.20 5.32
N PRO A 3 17.21 -8.84 4.77
CA PRO A 3 16.01 -8.14 4.31
C PRO A 3 15.00 -7.84 5.43
N PHE A 4 14.28 -6.72 5.28
CA PHE A 4 13.29 -6.08 6.16
C PHE A 4 11.99 -6.88 6.45
N PHE A 5 11.79 -8.06 5.85
CA PHE A 5 10.58 -8.89 6.04
C PHE A 5 10.94 -10.37 5.96
N SER A 6 10.04 -11.23 6.46
CA SER A 6 10.11 -12.69 6.43
C SER A 6 10.83 -13.21 5.18
N PRO A 7 11.74 -14.20 5.28
CA PRO A 7 12.41 -14.81 4.13
C PRO A 7 11.46 -15.31 3.03
N SER A 8 10.18 -15.51 3.35
CA SER A 8 9.12 -15.93 2.43
C SER A 8 8.45 -14.81 1.62
N ALA A 9 8.70 -13.53 1.91
CA ALA A 9 8.06 -12.42 1.20
C ALA A 9 8.75 -12.14 -0.15
N GLN A 10 8.09 -12.50 -1.25
CA GLN A 10 8.51 -12.12 -2.60
C GLN A 10 8.36 -10.61 -2.79
N ARG A 11 9.40 -9.96 -3.32
CA ARG A 11 9.40 -8.52 -3.61
C ARG A 11 9.69 -8.32 -5.08
N THR A 12 8.82 -7.59 -5.74
CA THR A 12 8.98 -7.22 -7.15
C THR A 12 8.88 -5.70 -7.27
N PHE A 13 9.78 -5.11 -8.03
CA PHE A 13 9.81 -3.66 -8.28
C PHE A 13 9.41 -3.42 -9.72
N PHE A 14 8.53 -2.44 -9.93
CA PHE A 14 8.09 -2.02 -11.25
C PHE A 14 8.45 -0.54 -11.45
N ASP A 15 8.89 -0.20 -12.66
CA ASP A 15 9.06 1.20 -13.05
C ASP A 15 7.68 1.83 -13.26
N ARG A 16 7.42 2.94 -12.56
CA ARG A 16 6.16 3.69 -12.60
C ARG A 16 5.94 4.49 -13.89
N HIS A 17 6.95 4.55 -14.77
CA HIS A 17 6.88 5.27 -16.04
C HIS A 17 6.50 4.36 -17.22
N VAL A 18 6.38 3.05 -16.99
CA VAL A 18 5.89 2.14 -18.03
C VAL A 18 4.40 2.35 -18.29
N PRO A 19 3.90 2.05 -19.50
CA PRO A 19 2.48 2.12 -19.79
C PRO A 19 1.65 1.23 -18.84
N PRO A 20 0.43 1.62 -18.45
CA PRO A 20 -0.36 0.88 -17.46
C PRO A 20 -0.70 -0.56 -17.88
N SER A 21 -0.93 -0.78 -19.18
CA SER A 21 -1.13 -2.11 -19.75
C SER A 21 0.11 -3.01 -19.59
N SER A 22 1.31 -2.42 -19.62
CA SER A 22 2.56 -3.14 -19.38
C SER A 22 2.70 -3.50 -17.90
N LEU A 23 2.37 -2.57 -16.99
CA LEU A 23 2.39 -2.84 -15.55
C LEU A 23 1.48 -4.01 -15.16
N LEU A 24 0.26 -4.05 -15.69
CA LEU A 24 -0.69 -5.14 -15.47
C LEU A 24 -0.16 -6.50 -15.95
N ALA A 25 0.45 -6.53 -17.13
CA ALA A 25 1.06 -7.73 -17.67
C ALA A 25 2.22 -8.22 -16.79
N GLU A 26 3.03 -7.31 -16.23
CA GLU A 26 4.11 -7.67 -15.31
C GLU A 26 3.59 -8.18 -13.95
N ILE A 27 2.51 -7.58 -13.41
CA ILE A 27 1.86 -8.06 -12.19
C ILE A 27 1.31 -9.49 -12.38
N ALA A 28 0.68 -9.77 -13.52
CA ALA A 28 0.15 -11.09 -13.84
C ALA A 28 1.23 -12.19 -13.92
N LYS A 29 2.49 -11.83 -14.17
CA LYS A 29 3.62 -12.80 -14.17
C LYS A 29 4.03 -13.23 -12.76
N ILE A 30 3.78 -12.40 -11.75
CA ILE A 30 4.20 -12.68 -10.38
C ILE A 30 3.08 -13.24 -9.51
N THR A 31 1.81 -13.04 -9.90
CA THR A 31 0.68 -13.58 -9.17
C THR A 31 -0.55 -13.74 -10.06
N SER A 32 -1.30 -14.82 -9.83
CA SER A 32 -2.68 -14.98 -10.32
C SER A 32 -3.72 -14.78 -9.22
N ALA A 33 -3.27 -14.49 -7.99
CA ALA A 33 -4.15 -14.26 -6.85
C ALA A 33 -4.85 -12.90 -6.96
N PRO A 34 -6.10 -12.77 -6.48
CA PRO A 34 -6.80 -11.49 -6.47
C PRO A 34 -6.05 -10.43 -5.65
N LEU A 35 -6.01 -9.19 -6.17
CA LEU A 35 -5.45 -8.05 -5.46
C LEU A 35 -6.51 -7.43 -4.56
N GLU A 36 -6.55 -7.81 -3.29
CA GLU A 36 -7.60 -7.40 -2.36
C GLU A 36 -7.29 -6.08 -1.62
N LEU A 37 -6.00 -5.74 -1.51
CA LEU A 37 -5.53 -4.58 -0.75
C LEU A 37 -4.38 -3.89 -1.47
N MET A 38 -4.50 -2.56 -1.65
CA MET A 38 -3.45 -1.73 -2.23
C MET A 38 -3.23 -0.50 -1.36
N PHE A 39 -1.96 -0.10 -1.22
CA PHE A 39 -1.57 1.11 -0.50
C PHE A 39 -1.07 2.17 -1.48
N ASP A 40 -1.72 3.33 -1.51
CA ASP A 40 -1.29 4.49 -2.27
C ASP A 40 -0.67 5.54 -1.34
N ALA A 41 0.62 5.76 -1.52
CA ALA A 41 1.39 6.75 -0.78
C ALA A 41 1.69 8.01 -1.61
N VAL A 42 1.21 8.10 -2.86
CA VAL A 42 1.56 9.18 -3.79
C VAL A 42 0.32 9.64 -4.53
N PRO A 43 -0.16 10.89 -4.32
CA PRO A 43 -1.50 11.28 -4.72
C PRO A 43 -1.52 11.76 -6.17
N PHE A 44 -1.20 10.88 -7.11
CA PHE A 44 -1.40 11.12 -8.53
C PHE A 44 -2.73 10.50 -8.97
N PRO A 45 -3.66 11.26 -9.57
CA PRO A 45 -4.97 10.74 -9.96
C PRO A 45 -4.88 9.48 -10.83
N GLN A 46 -3.97 9.49 -11.80
CA GLN A 46 -3.74 8.35 -12.69
C GLN A 46 -3.31 7.09 -11.92
N ALA A 47 -2.34 7.21 -11.00
CA ALA A 47 -1.85 6.06 -10.23
C ALA A 47 -2.94 5.48 -9.31
N GLN A 48 -3.77 6.34 -8.72
CA GLN A 48 -4.91 5.90 -7.91
C GLN A 48 -5.95 5.17 -8.75
N GLN A 49 -6.25 5.67 -9.95
CA GLN A 49 -7.20 5.04 -10.86
C GLN A 49 -6.73 3.66 -11.27
N GLU A 50 -5.46 3.55 -11.69
CA GLU A 50 -4.85 2.28 -12.06
C GLU A 50 -4.86 1.28 -10.90
N ALA A 51 -4.53 1.71 -9.68
CA ALA A 51 -4.61 0.85 -8.50
C ALA A 51 -6.06 0.41 -8.21
N TYR A 52 -7.02 1.32 -8.30
CA TYR A 52 -8.43 1.02 -8.05
C TYR A 52 -9.04 0.06 -9.10
N ASP A 53 -8.67 0.23 -10.36
CA ASP A 53 -9.19 -0.57 -11.48
C ASP A 53 -8.78 -2.04 -11.34
N ILE A 54 -7.57 -2.31 -10.87
CA ILE A 54 -6.99 -3.66 -10.79
C ILE A 54 -7.32 -4.41 -9.50
N LEU A 55 -7.93 -3.73 -8.52
CA LEU A 55 -8.44 -4.39 -7.32
C LEU A 55 -9.45 -5.47 -7.69
N ALA A 56 -9.43 -6.56 -6.94
CA ALA A 56 -10.48 -7.56 -6.97
C ALA A 56 -11.83 -6.94 -6.53
N PRO A 57 -12.98 -7.49 -6.96
CA PRO A 57 -14.27 -7.12 -6.40
C PRO A 57 -14.26 -7.27 -4.87
N GLY A 58 -14.72 -6.26 -4.13
CA GLY A 58 -14.62 -6.26 -2.66
C GLY A 58 -13.31 -5.66 -2.09
N GLY A 59 -12.30 -5.44 -2.94
CA GLY A 59 -10.99 -4.95 -2.54
C GLY A 59 -10.99 -3.51 -2.03
N THR A 60 -9.88 -3.11 -1.39
CA THR A 60 -9.71 -1.79 -0.78
C THR A 60 -8.42 -1.09 -1.21
N LEU A 61 -8.55 0.15 -1.67
CA LEU A 61 -7.45 1.09 -1.87
C LEU A 61 -7.29 1.94 -0.60
N LEU A 62 -6.19 1.74 0.13
CA LEU A 62 -5.82 2.54 1.29
C LEU A 62 -4.94 3.71 0.86
N LEU A 63 -5.38 4.93 1.16
CA LEU A 63 -4.70 6.15 0.75
C LEU A 63 -4.05 6.80 1.96
N VAL A 64 -2.73 7.04 1.89
CA VAL A 64 -2.03 7.86 2.88
C VAL A 64 -2.36 9.35 2.66
N LEU A 65 -2.54 9.74 1.40
CA LEU A 65 -2.80 11.12 0.99
C LEU A 65 -4.24 11.26 0.43
N GLN A 66 -4.57 12.39 -0.20
CA GLN A 66 -5.94 12.66 -0.65
C GLN A 66 -6.38 11.68 -1.76
N LEU A 67 -7.63 11.23 -1.68
CA LEU A 67 -8.33 10.60 -2.81
C LEU A 67 -8.50 11.63 -3.93
N LYS A 68 -8.17 11.23 -5.16
CA LYS A 68 -8.24 12.08 -6.36
C LYS A 68 -9.01 11.44 -7.52
N ILE A 69 -9.71 10.34 -7.26
CA ILE A 69 -10.54 9.63 -8.23
C ILE A 69 -11.96 9.50 -7.69
N GLU A 70 -12.90 9.23 -8.60
CA GLU A 70 -14.27 8.88 -8.24
C GLU A 70 -14.37 7.38 -7.96
N VAL A 71 -15.00 7.04 -6.83
CA VAL A 71 -15.27 5.65 -6.46
C VAL A 71 -16.60 5.25 -7.04
N LYS A 72 -16.60 4.22 -7.88
CA LYS A 72 -17.82 3.68 -8.48
C LYS A 72 -18.58 2.83 -7.47
N SER A 73 -19.86 3.11 -7.29
CA SER A 73 -20.72 2.47 -6.27
C SER A 73 -21.07 1.00 -6.57
N ASP A 74 -20.91 0.55 -7.81
CA ASP A 74 -21.35 -0.75 -8.32
C ASP A 74 -20.30 -1.86 -8.23
N GLU A 75 -19.00 -1.52 -8.17
CA GLU A 75 -17.92 -2.51 -8.19
C GLU A 75 -17.63 -3.19 -6.83
N ARG A 76 -18.36 -2.81 -5.76
CA ARG A 76 -18.10 -3.23 -4.36
C ARG A 76 -16.65 -3.00 -3.91
N LYS A 77 -15.90 -2.14 -4.59
CA LYS A 77 -14.54 -1.74 -4.21
C LYS A 77 -14.61 -0.53 -3.30
N HIS A 78 -13.59 -0.37 -2.47
CA HIS A 78 -13.52 0.71 -1.49
C HIS A 78 -12.25 1.54 -1.72
N ALA A 79 -12.34 2.85 -1.49
CA ALA A 79 -11.18 3.71 -1.36
C ALA A 79 -11.27 4.45 -0.02
N VAL A 80 -10.29 4.24 0.85
CA VAL A 80 -10.32 4.73 2.23
C VAL A 80 -9.05 5.51 2.50
N LYS A 81 -9.21 6.79 2.87
CA LYS A 81 -8.09 7.58 3.37
C LYS A 81 -7.79 7.18 4.81
N VAL A 82 -6.57 6.71 5.04
CA VAL A 82 -6.09 6.32 6.36
C VAL A 82 -5.37 7.50 7.00
N PHE A 83 -5.74 7.83 8.22
CA PHE A 83 -5.11 8.89 8.99
C PHE A 83 -4.35 8.29 10.19
N ALA A 84 -3.13 7.83 9.95
CA ALA A 84 -2.32 7.08 10.93
C ALA A 84 -1.38 7.97 11.78
N SER A 85 -1.59 9.29 11.81
CA SER A 85 -0.76 10.18 12.62
C SER A 85 -0.92 9.88 14.11
N GLY A 86 0.18 9.53 14.78
CA GLY A 86 0.25 9.31 16.23
C GLY A 86 0.07 10.59 17.06
N TYR A 87 0.01 11.76 16.41
CA TYR A 87 -0.19 13.04 17.08
C TYR A 87 -1.65 13.41 17.28
N VAL A 88 -2.55 12.87 16.44
CA VAL A 88 -3.91 13.42 16.31
C VAL A 88 -4.95 12.63 17.09
N ARG A 89 -4.88 11.30 17.07
CA ARG A 89 -5.82 10.42 17.80
C ARG A 89 -5.09 9.62 18.86
N GLU A 90 -5.72 9.41 20.00
CA GLU A 90 -5.11 8.70 21.12
C GLU A 90 -4.85 7.22 20.79
N GLU A 91 -5.76 6.59 20.05
CA GLU A 91 -5.61 5.21 19.60
C GLU A 91 -4.38 5.06 18.70
N ASN A 92 -4.14 6.03 17.81
CA ASN A 92 -2.94 6.07 16.99
C ASN A 92 -1.68 6.32 17.82
N ARG A 93 -1.77 7.12 18.89
CA ARG A 93 -0.64 7.40 19.78
C ARG A 93 -0.16 6.14 20.49
N VAL A 94 -1.07 5.28 20.95
CA VAL A 94 -0.73 3.99 21.59
C VAL A 94 0.04 3.11 20.62
N ILE A 95 -0.42 2.99 19.37
CA ILE A 95 0.24 2.20 18.32
C ILE A 95 1.59 2.82 17.93
N ALA A 96 1.63 4.14 17.76
CA ALA A 96 2.88 4.83 17.44
C ALA A 96 3.91 4.65 18.56
N SER A 97 3.49 4.76 19.83
CA SER A 97 4.34 4.55 21.00
C SER A 97 4.92 3.14 21.04
N SER A 98 4.13 2.11 20.71
CA SER A 98 4.65 0.74 20.66
C SER A 98 5.70 0.55 19.57
N LEU A 99 5.51 1.15 18.38
CA LEU A 99 6.51 1.18 17.31
C LEU A 99 7.79 1.91 17.77
N PHE A 100 7.66 3.11 18.34
CA PHE A 100 8.82 3.91 18.76
C PHE A 100 9.65 3.23 19.87
N LYS A 101 9.04 2.42 20.73
CA LYS A 101 9.75 1.64 21.76
C LYS A 101 10.73 0.63 21.19
N VAL A 102 10.44 0.06 20.02
CA VAL A 102 11.27 -0.97 19.38
C VAL A 102 12.06 -0.44 18.18
N LEU A 103 11.80 0.80 17.76
CA LEU A 103 12.34 1.40 16.55
C LEU A 103 13.87 1.32 16.46
N SER A 104 14.58 1.65 17.55
CA SER A 104 16.05 1.57 17.56
C SER A 104 16.55 0.15 17.27
N GLY A 105 15.94 -0.86 17.89
CA GLY A 105 16.28 -2.26 17.64
C GLY A 105 16.00 -2.67 16.19
N LEU A 106 14.85 -2.27 15.64
CA LEU A 106 14.50 -2.52 14.23
C LEU A 106 15.52 -1.88 13.26
N LEU A 107 15.98 -0.66 13.56
CA LEU A 107 16.98 0.04 12.75
C LEU A 107 18.37 -0.63 12.86
N GLU A 108 18.79 -0.98 14.07
CA GLU A 108 20.08 -1.65 14.33
C GLU A 108 20.17 -3.02 13.64
N GLU A 109 19.10 -3.81 13.68
CA GLU A 109 19.05 -5.13 13.05
C GLU A 109 18.82 -5.06 11.52
N GLY A 110 18.55 -3.86 10.99
CA GLY A 110 18.24 -3.63 9.58
C GLY A 110 16.85 -4.13 9.18
N ALA A 111 16.01 -4.47 10.16
CA ALA A 111 14.59 -4.72 10.00
C ALA A 111 13.76 -3.42 10.03
N MET A 112 14.38 -2.25 9.85
CA MET A 112 13.83 -1.00 9.32
C MET A 112 14.98 -0.16 8.74
N LYS A 113 14.72 0.63 7.70
CA LYS A 113 15.71 1.47 7.01
C LYS A 113 15.18 2.86 6.79
#